data_AF-A0A7Y0SKA8-F1
#
_entry.id   AF-A0A7Y0SKA8-F1
#
_cell.length_a   1.000
_cell.length_b   1.000
_cell.length_c   1.000
_cell.angle_alpha   90.00
_cell.angle_beta   90.00
_cell.angle_gamma   90.00
#
_symmetry.space_group_name_H-M   'P 1'
#
loop_
_entity.id
_entity.type
_entity.pdbx_description
1 polymer ?
#
loop_
_entity_poly.entity_id
_entity_poly.type
_entity_poly.pdbx_seq_one_letter_code
_entity_poly.pdbx_strand_id
1 'polypeptide(L)'
;SAASLYLASAGVGKLVVVDDDEVDSSNLQRQIIYREQDIQVAKTKATVKQLTELNSMVQIRALNRRLDKAQLQLEVMLADVVLDCTDNMPTRQLINQVCFEQNTPLISAAAIGWQGQFAVFDYQTPSEQEAQSKACYRCLYPFDELP
;
A
#
# COMPACT_ATOMS: atom_id res chain seq x y z
N SER A 1 -1.84 1.86 -8.54
CA SER A 1 -2.42 3.11 -7.96
C SER A 1 -1.76 4.33 -8.59
N ALA A 2 -2.22 5.56 -8.32
CA ALA A 2 -1.48 6.76 -8.77
C ALA A 2 -0.08 6.84 -8.16
N ALA A 3 0.08 6.41 -6.90
CA ALA A 3 1.37 6.35 -6.22
C ALA A 3 2.39 5.50 -7.00
N SER A 4 1.99 4.31 -7.47
CA SER A 4 2.92 3.41 -8.18
C SER A 4 3.42 3.98 -9.51
N LEU A 5 2.62 4.78 -10.21
CA LEU A 5 3.05 5.46 -11.46
C LEU A 5 4.22 6.41 -11.16
N TYR A 6 4.09 7.25 -10.13
CA TYR A 6 5.11 8.22 -9.76
C TYR A 6 6.36 7.55 -9.18
N LEU A 7 6.22 6.51 -8.34
CA LEU A 7 7.37 5.77 -7.81
C LEU A 7 8.16 5.08 -8.93
N ALA A 8 7.47 4.46 -9.90
CA ALA A 8 8.14 3.85 -11.05
C ALA A 8 8.84 4.89 -11.93
N SER A 9 8.18 6.02 -12.20
CA SER A 9 8.76 7.13 -12.97
C SER A 9 9.98 7.74 -12.30
N ALA A 10 9.96 7.85 -10.97
CA ALA A 10 11.08 8.33 -10.17
C ALA A 10 12.26 7.34 -10.09
N GLY A 11 12.08 6.11 -10.56
CA GLY A 11 13.14 5.10 -10.57
C GLY A 11 13.34 4.38 -9.24
N VAL A 12 12.30 4.25 -8.41
CA VAL A 12 12.37 3.37 -7.22
C VAL A 12 12.72 1.96 -7.68
N GLY A 13 13.85 1.43 -7.24
CA GLY A 13 14.45 0.23 -7.84
C GLY A 13 13.58 -1.03 -7.79
N LYS A 14 12.78 -1.19 -6.72
CA LYS A 14 11.89 -2.35 -6.53
C LYS A 14 10.52 -1.90 -6.06
N LEU A 15 9.46 -2.42 -6.69
CA LEU A 15 8.08 -2.22 -6.29
C LEU A 15 7.38 -3.57 -6.11
N VAL A 16 6.76 -3.78 -4.95
CA VAL A 16 5.85 -4.91 -4.72
C VAL A 16 4.43 -4.38 -4.75
N VAL A 17 3.58 -4.96 -5.59
CA VAL A 17 2.17 -4.57 -5.73
C VAL A 17 1.30 -5.74 -5.29
N VAL A 18 0.38 -5.46 -4.38
CA VAL A 18 -0.53 -6.44 -3.77
C VAL A 18 -1.96 -5.97 -4.02
N ASP A 19 -2.75 -6.82 -4.65
CA ASP A 19 -4.18 -6.61 -4.92
C ASP A 19 -4.77 -7.98 -5.29
N ASP A 20 -6.03 -8.25 -4.97
CA ASP A 20 -6.75 -9.49 -5.30
C ASP A 20 -7.90 -9.29 -6.28
N ASP A 21 -8.17 -8.07 -6.69
CA ASP A 21 -9.25 -7.76 -7.62
C ASP A 21 -8.83 -7.82 -9.10
N GLU A 22 -9.83 -7.90 -9.96
CA GLU A 22 -9.74 -7.59 -11.37
C GLU A 22 -10.12 -6.13 -11.64
N VAL A 23 -9.65 -5.58 -12.77
CA VAL A 23 -10.05 -4.25 -13.21
C VAL A 23 -11.52 -4.27 -13.61
N ASP A 24 -12.31 -3.40 -12.97
CA ASP A 24 -13.71 -3.17 -13.33
C ASP A 24 -13.89 -1.83 -14.05
N SER A 25 -14.91 -1.73 -14.92
CA SER A 25 -15.26 -0.49 -15.62
C SER A 25 -15.48 0.70 -14.66
N SER A 26 -16.09 0.45 -13.50
CA SER A 26 -16.30 1.42 -12.43
C SER A 26 -15.03 1.79 -11.67
N ASN A 27 -13.85 1.30 -12.07
CA ASN A 27 -12.57 1.73 -11.51
C ASN A 27 -11.92 2.82 -12.37
N LEU A 28 -12.23 2.87 -13.68
CA LEU A 28 -11.52 3.69 -14.66
C LEU A 28 -11.59 5.19 -14.39
N GLN A 29 -12.66 5.68 -13.78
CA GLN A 29 -12.85 7.09 -13.45
C GLN A 29 -11.92 7.62 -12.34
N ARG A 30 -11.25 6.73 -11.59
CA ARG A 30 -10.33 7.13 -10.50
C ARG A 30 -8.99 6.39 -10.50
N GLN A 31 -8.92 5.21 -11.11
CA GLN A 31 -7.71 4.41 -11.20
C GLN A 31 -7.03 4.61 -12.56
N ILE A 32 -6.40 5.77 -12.72
CA ILE A 32 -5.80 6.25 -13.98
C ILE A 32 -4.69 5.35 -14.57
N ILE A 33 -4.24 4.35 -13.80
CA ILE A 33 -3.27 3.36 -14.27
C ILE A 33 -3.88 2.38 -15.29
N TYR A 34 -5.19 2.16 -15.28
CA TYR A 34 -5.86 1.19 -16.16
C TYR A 34 -6.44 1.82 -17.42
N ARG A 35 -6.73 0.97 -18.41
CA ARG A 35 -7.42 1.29 -19.67
C ARG A 35 -8.62 0.36 -19.86
N GLU A 36 -9.52 0.70 -20.78
CA GLU A 36 -10.69 -0.16 -21.10
C GLU A 36 -10.29 -1.58 -21.50
N GLN A 37 -9.18 -1.74 -22.22
CA GLN A 37 -8.64 -3.05 -22.60
C GLN A 37 -8.17 -3.90 -21.41
N ASP A 38 -7.99 -3.30 -20.22
CA ASP A 38 -7.53 -4.00 -19.03
C ASP A 38 -8.72 -4.55 -18.20
N ILE A 39 -9.98 -4.27 -18.57
CA ILE A 39 -11.16 -4.81 -17.88
C ILE A 39 -11.10 -6.34 -17.80
N GLN A 40 -11.46 -6.93 -16.65
CA GLN A 40 -11.33 -8.37 -16.32
C GLN A 40 -9.89 -8.89 -16.26
N VAL A 41 -8.88 -8.03 -16.38
CA VAL A 41 -7.50 -8.41 -16.08
C VAL A 41 -7.25 -8.17 -14.60
N ALA A 42 -6.56 -9.10 -13.93
CA ALA A 42 -6.09 -8.89 -12.55
C ALA A 42 -5.39 -7.53 -12.42
N LYS A 43 -5.79 -6.73 -11.43
CA LYS A 43 -5.25 -5.37 -11.19
C LYS A 43 -3.74 -5.37 -11.05
N THR A 44 -3.20 -6.39 -10.38
CA THR A 44 -1.76 -6.58 -10.24
C THR A 44 -1.05 -6.80 -11.58
N LYS A 45 -1.63 -7.63 -12.46
CA LYS A 45 -1.08 -7.90 -13.80
C LYS A 45 -1.14 -6.67 -14.70
N ALA A 46 -2.27 -5.97 -14.72
CA ALA A 46 -2.42 -4.71 -15.45
C ALA A 46 -1.43 -3.65 -14.92
N THR A 47 -1.28 -3.54 -13.61
CA THR A 47 -0.30 -2.64 -12.98
C THR A 47 1.13 -2.96 -13.42
N VAL A 48 1.57 -4.23 -13.34
CA VAL A 48 2.91 -4.63 -13.77
C VAL A 48 3.16 -4.25 -15.23
N LYS A 49 2.23 -4.55 -16.14
CA LYS A 49 2.34 -4.19 -17.56
C LYS A 49 2.57 -2.70 -17.71
N GLN A 50 1.68 -1.87 -17.15
CA GLN A 50 1.71 -0.42 -17.29
C GLN A 50 2.98 0.20 -16.68
N LEU A 51 3.41 -0.27 -15.51
CA LEU A 51 4.63 0.23 -14.87
C LEU A 51 5.90 -0.20 -15.61
N THR A 52 5.92 -1.39 -16.21
CA THR A 52 7.05 -1.87 -17.02
C THR A 52 7.17 -1.08 -18.32
N GLU A 53 6.04 -0.76 -18.96
CA GLU A 53 5.99 0.11 -20.14
C GLU A 53 6.44 1.54 -19.81
N LEU A 54 6.13 2.03 -18.61
CA LEU A 54 6.52 3.35 -18.13
C LEU A 54 8.02 3.45 -17.81
N ASN A 55 8.59 2.47 -17.10
CA ASN A 55 10.00 2.45 -16.75
C ASN A 55 10.50 1.00 -16.56
N SER A 56 11.15 0.47 -17.59
CA SER A 56 11.65 -0.91 -17.60
C SER A 56 12.86 -1.16 -16.68
N MET A 57 13.46 -0.11 -16.10
CA MET A 57 14.56 -0.25 -15.13
C MET A 57 14.06 -0.62 -13.72
N VAL A 58 12.76 -0.46 -13.44
CA VAL A 58 12.17 -0.76 -12.14
C VAL A 58 11.76 -2.24 -12.07
N GLN A 59 12.19 -2.93 -11.02
CA GLN A 59 11.80 -4.32 -10.79
C GLN A 59 10.43 -4.36 -10.09
N ILE A 60 9.44 -4.95 -10.75
CA ILE A 60 8.07 -4.99 -10.23
C ILE A 60 7.68 -6.44 -9.93
N ARG A 61 7.26 -6.72 -8.69
CA ARG A 61 6.70 -8.02 -8.28
C ARG A 61 5.22 -7.86 -7.92
N ALA A 62 4.37 -8.67 -8.55
CA ALA A 62 2.94 -8.71 -8.27
C ALA A 62 2.58 -9.89 -7.36
N LEU A 63 1.71 -9.63 -6.38
CA LEU A 63 1.06 -10.64 -5.55
C LEU A 63 -0.45 -10.54 -5.75
N ASN A 64 -1.00 -11.40 -6.62
CA ASN A 64 -2.43 -11.41 -6.95
C ASN A 64 -3.25 -12.18 -5.90
N ARG A 65 -3.27 -11.68 -4.66
CA ARG A 65 -3.94 -12.29 -3.51
C ARG A 65 -4.03 -11.31 -2.35
N ARG A 66 -5.00 -11.55 -1.48
CA ARG A 66 -5.03 -10.94 -0.16
C ARG A 66 -3.98 -11.59 0.72
N LEU A 67 -3.17 -10.77 1.39
CA LEU A 67 -2.15 -11.28 2.31
C LEU A 67 -2.77 -11.49 3.70
N ASP A 68 -2.56 -12.68 4.24
CA ASP A 68 -2.74 -12.90 5.67
C ASP A 68 -1.61 -12.24 6.48
N LYS A 69 -1.71 -12.26 7.81
CA LYS A 69 -0.71 -11.64 8.69
C LYS A 69 0.71 -12.18 8.44
N ALA A 70 0.85 -13.51 8.26
CA ALA A 70 2.17 -14.12 8.11
C ALA A 70 2.82 -13.74 6.77
N GLN A 71 2.05 -13.75 5.69
CA GLN A 71 2.51 -13.31 4.38
C GLN A 71 2.83 -11.82 4.37
N LEU A 72 2.00 -10.99 5.00
CA LEU A 72 2.25 -9.56 5.12
C LEU A 72 3.53 -9.30 5.92
N GLN A 73 3.77 -10.02 7.01
CA GLN A 73 5.02 -9.93 7.77
C GLN A 73 6.25 -10.25 6.92
N LEU A 74 6.20 -11.25 6.04
CA LEU A 74 7.30 -11.55 5.14
C LEU A 74 7.55 -10.43 4.12
N GLU A 75 6.49 -9.84 3.59
CA GLU A 75 6.59 -8.78 2.60
C GLU A 75 7.07 -7.45 3.20
N VAL A 76 6.57 -7.08 4.39
CA VAL A 76 6.98 -5.87 5.10
C VAL A 76 8.44 -5.94 5.55
N MET A 77 8.95 -7.12 5.90
CA MET A 77 10.35 -7.33 6.30
C MET A 77 11.33 -7.01 5.16
N LEU A 78 10.88 -7.14 3.92
CA LEU A 78 11.68 -6.88 2.71
C LEU A 78 11.53 -5.44 2.19
N ALA A 79 10.65 -4.64 2.79
CA ALA A 79 10.32 -3.30 2.32
C ALA A 79 11.02 -2.22 3.17
N ASP A 80 11.59 -1.22 2.50
CA ASP A 80 12.13 -0.03 3.17
C ASP A 80 11.00 0.90 3.66
N VAL A 81 9.89 0.93 2.92
CA VAL A 81 8.68 1.74 3.21
C VAL A 81 7.45 0.99 2.68
N VAL A 82 6.34 1.06 3.42
CA VAL A 82 5.04 0.50 3.02
C VAL A 82 4.05 1.61 2.71
N LEU A 83 3.33 1.48 1.60
CA LEU A 83 2.20 2.35 1.25
C LEU A 83 0.89 1.59 1.41
N ASP A 84 0.04 2.02 2.34
CA ASP A 84 -1.34 1.56 2.45
C ASP A 84 -2.24 2.36 1.49
N CYS A 85 -2.64 1.67 0.41
CA CYS A 85 -3.58 2.16 -0.60
C CYS A 85 -4.91 1.39 -0.54
N THR A 86 -5.21 0.72 0.57
CA THR A 86 -6.41 -0.10 0.73
C THR A 86 -7.61 0.76 1.10
N ASP A 87 -8.82 0.23 0.90
CA ASP A 87 -10.07 0.97 1.13
C ASP A 87 -10.81 0.53 2.41
N ASN A 88 -10.40 -0.57 3.06
CA ASN A 88 -11.12 -1.16 4.18
C ASN A 88 -10.32 -1.13 5.49
N MET A 89 -11.01 -0.76 6.58
CA MET A 89 -10.40 -0.56 7.90
C MET A 89 -9.64 -1.78 8.45
N PRO A 90 -10.15 -3.04 8.35
CA PRO A 90 -9.42 -4.19 8.88
C PRO A 90 -8.04 -4.37 8.24
N THR A 91 -7.92 -4.14 6.93
CA THR A 91 -6.62 -4.26 6.24
C THR A 91 -5.68 -3.13 6.66
N ARG A 92 -6.16 -1.88 6.78
CA ARG A 92 -5.35 -0.76 7.28
C ARG A 92 -4.77 -1.03 8.67
N GLN A 93 -5.60 -1.59 9.56
CA GLN A 93 -5.18 -1.93 10.93
C GLN A 93 -4.15 -3.05 10.94
N LEU A 94 -4.34 -4.09 10.10
CA LEU A 94 -3.36 -5.18 9.96
C LEU A 94 -2.03 -4.69 9.39
N ILE A 95 -2.05 -3.83 8.37
CA ILE A 95 -0.85 -3.21 7.79
C ILE A 95 -0.13 -2.36 8.86
N ASN A 96 -0.86 -1.49 9.56
CA ASN A 96 -0.33 -0.70 10.66
C ASN A 96 0.33 -1.59 11.72
N GLN A 97 -0.35 -2.65 12.16
CA GLN A 97 0.17 -3.56 13.17
C GLN A 97 1.50 -4.19 12.72
N VAL A 98 1.54 -4.74 11.50
CA VAL A 98 2.75 -5.41 11.00
C VAL A 98 3.91 -4.42 10.79
N CYS A 99 3.64 -3.24 10.22
CA CYS A 99 4.65 -2.20 10.03
C CYS A 99 5.21 -1.71 11.38
N PHE A 100 4.34 -1.51 12.37
CA PHE A 100 4.72 -1.13 13.72
C PHE A 100 5.58 -2.20 14.40
N GLU A 101 5.16 -3.47 14.34
CA GLU A 101 5.90 -4.63 14.88
C GLU A 101 7.31 -4.75 14.28
N GLN A 102 7.49 -4.39 13.00
CA GLN A 102 8.75 -4.52 12.27
C GLN A 102 9.58 -3.23 12.17
N ASN A 103 9.08 -2.12 12.71
CA ASN A 103 9.69 -0.79 12.58
C ASN A 103 9.87 -0.32 11.12
N THR A 104 8.96 -0.71 10.23
CA THR A 104 8.96 -0.29 8.82
C THR A 104 8.06 0.94 8.65
N PRO A 105 8.54 2.08 8.12
CA PRO A 105 7.73 3.26 7.89
C PRO A 105 6.45 2.97 7.08
N LEU A 106 5.34 3.55 7.52
CA LEU A 106 4.04 3.40 6.88
C LEU A 106 3.51 4.74 6.38
N ILE A 107 3.16 4.80 5.10
CA ILE A 107 2.40 5.90 4.51
C ILE A 107 0.99 5.39 4.24
N SER A 108 -0.02 5.90 4.94
CA SER A 108 -1.42 5.50 4.76
C SER A 108 -2.24 6.65 4.20
N ALA A 109 -3.08 6.32 3.20
CA ALA A 109 -4.00 7.27 2.59
C ALA A 109 -5.41 6.70 2.46
N ALA A 110 -6.41 7.55 2.62
CA ALA A 110 -7.82 7.22 2.44
C ALA A 110 -8.54 8.36 1.74
N ALA A 111 -9.59 8.05 0.96
CA ALA A 111 -10.46 9.07 0.41
C ALA A 111 -11.91 8.58 0.33
N ILE A 112 -12.85 9.44 0.71
CA ILE A 112 -14.30 9.20 0.58
C ILE A 112 -15.00 10.51 0.20
N GLY A 113 -15.72 10.49 -0.92
CA GLY A 113 -16.37 11.70 -1.46
C GLY A 113 -15.38 12.84 -1.66
N TRP A 114 -15.57 13.93 -0.93
CA TRP A 114 -14.73 15.15 -0.97
C TRP A 114 -13.64 15.20 0.10
N GLN A 115 -13.50 14.14 0.90
CA GLN A 115 -12.53 14.09 2.00
C GLN A 115 -11.40 13.14 1.65
N GLY A 116 -10.18 13.62 1.85
CA GLY A 116 -8.96 12.81 1.78
C GLY A 116 -8.22 12.88 3.11
N GLN A 117 -7.57 11.78 3.46
CA GLN A 117 -6.67 11.68 4.60
C GLN A 117 -5.35 11.10 4.14
N PHE A 118 -4.26 11.63 4.68
CA PHE A 118 -2.90 11.19 4.41
C PHE A 118 -2.09 11.34 5.70
N ALA A 119 -1.42 10.27 6.09
CA ALA A 119 -0.59 10.24 7.28
C ALA A 119 0.68 9.43 7.01
N VAL A 120 1.79 9.92 7.57
CA VAL A 120 3.07 9.22 7.59
C VAL A 120 3.33 8.81 9.04
N PHE A 121 3.55 7.53 9.24
CA PHE A 121 3.94 6.96 10.52
C PHE A 121 5.37 6.44 10.39
N ASP A 122 6.30 7.22 10.91
CA ASP A 122 7.69 6.79 11.01
C ASP A 122 7.87 5.98 12.30
N TYR A 123 8.05 4.67 12.13
CA TYR A 123 8.32 3.77 13.25
C TYR A 123 9.82 3.59 13.51
N GLN A 124 10.68 4.12 12.65
CA GLN A 124 12.12 4.10 12.86
C GLN A 124 12.44 5.19 13.87
N THR A 125 12.90 4.82 15.06
CA THR A 125 13.19 5.80 16.12
C THR A 125 14.70 5.91 16.30
N PRO A 126 15.30 7.09 16.09
CA PRO A 126 16.74 7.26 16.18
C PRO A 126 17.25 7.52 17.62
N SER A 127 16.39 7.81 18.60
CA SER A 127 16.81 8.12 19.98
C SER A 127 15.93 7.53 21.09
N GLU A 128 16.54 7.19 22.24
CA GLU A 128 15.85 6.66 23.44
C GLU A 128 14.84 7.65 24.05
N GLN A 129 14.98 8.95 23.77
CA GLN A 129 14.10 10.01 24.29
C GLN A 129 12.78 10.14 23.50
N GLU A 130 12.76 9.73 22.22
CA GLU A 130 11.56 9.73 21.36
C GLU A 130 10.78 8.40 21.44
N ALA A 131 11.37 7.38 22.07
CA ALA A 131 10.79 6.05 22.23
C ALA A 131 9.52 6.04 23.11
N GLN A 132 9.20 7.15 23.80
CA GLN A 132 8.19 7.16 24.86
C GLN A 132 6.73 7.16 24.37
N SER A 133 6.46 7.26 23.07
CA SER A 133 5.17 6.89 22.47
C SER A 133 5.25 6.99 20.94
N LYS A 134 5.53 5.88 20.24
CA LYS A 134 5.38 5.83 18.78
C LYS A 134 3.90 5.96 18.43
N ALA A 135 3.49 7.12 17.91
CA ALA A 135 2.15 7.29 17.37
C ALA A 135 1.95 6.32 16.19
N CYS A 136 0.82 5.62 16.16
CA CYS A 136 0.47 4.71 15.06
C CYS A 136 -0.95 5.00 14.57
N TYR A 137 -1.33 4.38 13.45
CA TYR A 137 -2.67 4.52 12.90
C TYR A 137 -3.74 4.14 13.91
N ARG A 138 -3.54 3.07 14.70
CA ARG A 138 -4.46 2.64 15.75
C ARG A 138 -4.59 3.65 16.91
N CYS A 139 -3.56 4.45 17.18
CA CYS A 139 -3.63 5.51 18.20
C CYS A 139 -4.58 6.63 17.77
N LEU A 140 -4.59 6.95 16.47
CA LEU A 140 -5.47 7.98 15.90
C LEU A 140 -6.88 7.44 15.63
N TYR A 141 -6.96 6.19 15.16
CA TYR A 141 -8.20 5.50 14.83
C TYR A 141 -8.25 4.16 15.57
N PRO A 142 -8.73 4.15 16.83
CA PRO A 142 -8.95 2.92 17.57
C PRO A 142 -9.86 1.98 16.79
N PHE A 143 -9.48 0.71 16.73
CA PHE A 143 -10.27 -0.34 16.12
C PHE A 143 -10.45 -1.43 17.17
N ASP A 144 -11.51 -1.27 17.94
CA ASP A 144 -12.02 -2.35 18.75
C ASP A 144 -12.68 -3.29 17.74
N GLU A 145 -12.13 -4.49 17.58
CA GLU A 145 -12.88 -5.57 16.95
C GLU A 145 -14.16 -5.71 17.77
N LEU A 146 -15.28 -5.18 17.26
CA LEU A 146 -16.57 -5.54 17.83
C LEU A 146 -16.64 -7.06 17.70
N PRO A 147 -16.83 -7.78 18.83
CA PRO A 147 -16.78 -9.24 18.85
C PRO A 147 -17.77 -9.88 17.88
#